data_AF-A0A9P3PRH8-F1
#
_entry.id   AF-A0A9P3PRH8-F1
#
_cell.length_a   1.000
_cell.length_b   1.000
_cell.length_c   1.000
_cell.angle_alpha   90.00
_cell.angle_beta   90.00
_cell.angle_gamma   90.00
#
_symmetry.space_group_name_H-M   'P 1'
#
loop_
_entity.id
_entity.type
_entity.pdbx_description
1 polymer ?
#
loop_
_entity_poly.entity_id
_entity_poly.type
_entity_poly.pdbx_seq_one_letter_code
_entity_poly.pdbx_strand_id
1 'polypeptide(L)'
;MEFLGFEAYITIDGVKVPHYEVKTDNFTKKATCWIASEEGKAFAINWRPTRPLRRDLGGPVTVDGTWILGMLRGRDEDASAATVTDVIASSSTTIRHLQFAPIRPTDDEQYLSNNTKDLGDIVLRI
;
A
#
# COMPACT_ATOMS: atom_id res chain seq x y z
N MET A 1 -2.33 -10.55 -3.02
CA MET A 1 -1.08 -11.30 -2.77
C MET A 1 -1.15 -11.88 -1.37
N GLU A 2 -0.83 -13.16 -1.19
CA GLU A 2 -0.76 -13.76 0.15
C GLU A 2 0.70 -14.02 0.54
N PHE A 3 1.09 -13.62 1.75
CA PHE A 3 2.42 -13.84 2.29
C PHE A 3 2.40 -13.85 3.83
N LEU A 4 3.06 -14.82 4.45
CA LEU A 4 3.17 -14.96 5.93
C LEU A 4 1.84 -14.94 6.69
N GLY A 5 0.76 -15.45 6.08
CA GLY A 5 -0.56 -15.47 6.70
C GLY A 5 -1.33 -14.15 6.59
N PHE A 6 -0.93 -13.28 5.67
CA PHE A 6 -1.63 -12.04 5.33
C PHE A 6 -1.92 -11.98 3.85
N GLU A 7 -3.10 -11.47 3.51
CA GLU A 7 -3.45 -11.07 2.16
C GLU A 7 -3.36 -9.55 2.06
N ALA A 8 -2.58 -9.04 1.10
CA ALA A 8 -2.52 -7.63 0.74
C ALA A 8 -2.94 -7.44 -0.72
N TYR A 9 -3.71 -6.40 -1.03
CA TYR A 9 -4.16 -6.08 -2.37
C TYR A 9 -4.48 -4.59 -2.54
N ILE A 10 -4.37 -4.10 -3.78
CA ILE A 10 -4.78 -2.75 -4.14
C ILE A 10 -6.15 -2.78 -4.80
N THR A 11 -6.97 -1.77 -4.52
CA THR A 11 -8.23 -1.52 -5.23
C THR A 11 -8.21 -0.15 -5.87
N ILE A 12 -8.72 -0.04 -7.10
CA ILE A 12 -9.01 1.22 -7.79
C ILE A 12 -10.53 1.25 -7.99
N ASP A 13 -11.19 2.33 -7.60
CA ASP A 13 -12.66 2.45 -7.64
C ASP A 13 -13.38 1.26 -6.94
N GLY A 14 -12.80 0.75 -5.86
CA GLY A 14 -13.30 -0.42 -5.11
C GLY A 14 -13.05 -1.78 -5.77
N VAL A 15 -12.45 -1.82 -6.96
CA VAL A 15 -12.16 -3.06 -7.70
C VAL A 15 -10.73 -3.49 -7.49
N LYS A 16 -10.51 -4.74 -7.07
CA LYS A 16 -9.18 -5.33 -6.89
C LYS A 16 -8.45 -5.41 -8.22
N VAL A 17 -7.27 -4.80 -8.31
CA VAL A 17 -6.47 -4.79 -9.54
C VAL A 17 -5.55 -6.02 -9.63
N PRO A 18 -5.16 -6.43 -10.85
CA PRO A 18 -4.13 -7.45 -11.03
C PRO A 18 -2.78 -7.02 -10.44
N HIS A 19 -2.05 -7.99 -9.88
CA HIS A 19 -0.70 -7.79 -9.37
C HIS A 19 0.26 -8.58 -10.27
N TYR A 20 1.28 -7.91 -10.79
CA TYR A 20 2.26 -8.45 -11.72
C TYR A 20 3.61 -8.63 -11.06
N GLU A 21 4.43 -9.54 -11.59
CA GLU A 21 5.80 -9.81 -11.12
C GLU A 21 5.92 -9.98 -9.59
N VAL A 22 4.99 -10.74 -9.02
CA VAL A 22 4.94 -10.97 -7.59
C VAL A 22 6.21 -11.73 -7.13
N LYS A 23 6.98 -11.11 -6.23
CA LYS A 23 8.19 -11.70 -5.61
C LYS A 23 8.01 -11.73 -4.10
N THR A 24 8.46 -12.82 -3.49
CA THR A 24 8.48 -13.01 -2.04
C THR A 24 9.86 -13.40 -1.56
N ASP A 25 10.32 -12.76 -0.50
CA ASP A 25 11.57 -13.07 0.18
C ASP A 25 11.26 -13.47 1.63
N ASN A 26 11.42 -14.76 1.91
CA ASN A 26 11.18 -15.34 3.24
C ASN A 26 12.25 -14.96 4.27
N PHE A 27 13.45 -14.56 3.84
CA PHE A 27 14.53 -14.14 4.72
C PHE A 27 14.27 -12.72 5.22
N THR A 28 13.99 -11.79 4.30
CA THR A 28 13.69 -10.40 4.65
C THR A 28 12.23 -10.14 5.02
N LYS A 29 11.36 -11.16 4.90
CA LYS A 29 9.91 -11.06 5.13
C LYS A 29 9.28 -9.99 4.24
N LYS A 30 9.73 -9.89 2.99
CA LYS A 30 9.27 -8.89 2.01
C LYS A 30 8.48 -9.54 0.88
N ALA A 31 7.42 -8.84 0.48
CA ALA A 31 6.57 -9.16 -0.65
C ALA A 31 6.55 -7.94 -1.57
N THR A 32 6.78 -8.11 -2.87
CA THR A 32 6.74 -7.01 -3.86
C THR A 32 5.97 -7.42 -5.10
N CYS A 33 5.27 -6.47 -5.71
CA CYS A 33 4.55 -6.66 -6.97
C CYS A 33 4.38 -5.32 -7.69
N TRP A 34 4.14 -5.38 -8.99
CA TRP A 34 3.72 -4.24 -9.79
C TRP A 34 2.20 -4.20 -9.93
N ILE A 35 1.66 -2.99 -10.02
CA ILE A 35 0.26 -2.73 -10.39
C ILE A 35 0.26 -1.74 -11.55
N ALA A 36 -0.82 -1.73 -12.34
CA ALA A 36 -1.00 -0.67 -13.33
C ALA A 36 -1.29 0.66 -12.63
N SER A 37 -0.50 1.69 -12.94
CA SER A 37 -0.78 3.06 -12.52
C SER A 37 -1.74 3.69 -13.52
N GLU A 38 -2.91 4.10 -13.05
CA GLU A 38 -3.91 4.82 -13.86
C GLU A 38 -3.93 6.28 -13.40
N GLU A 39 -3.34 7.17 -14.20
CA GLU A 39 -3.21 8.59 -13.88
C GLU A 39 -4.53 9.18 -13.38
N GLY A 40 -4.45 9.91 -12.28
CA GLY A 40 -5.59 10.63 -11.72
C GLY A 40 -6.60 9.72 -11.01
N LYS A 41 -6.44 8.40 -11.02
CA LYS A 41 -7.32 7.52 -10.24
C LYS A 41 -6.86 7.38 -8.80
N ALA A 42 -7.84 7.35 -7.91
CA ALA A 42 -7.61 7.05 -6.50
C ALA A 42 -7.45 5.54 -6.31
N PHE A 43 -6.60 5.14 -5.37
CA PHE A 43 -6.42 3.76 -5.01
C PHE A 43 -6.49 3.58 -3.49
N ALA A 44 -6.81 2.36 -3.07
CA ALA A 44 -6.78 1.96 -1.67
C ALA A 44 -5.90 0.75 -1.47
N ILE A 45 -5.16 0.78 -0.36
CA ILE A 45 -4.33 -0.32 0.10
C ILE A 45 -5.17 -1.13 1.07
N ASN A 46 -5.36 -2.41 0.75
CA ASN A 46 -6.16 -3.31 1.55
C ASN A 46 -5.28 -4.43 2.06
N TRP A 47 -5.41 -4.76 3.34
CA TRP A 47 -4.74 -5.93 3.88
C TRP A 47 -5.51 -6.56 5.02
N ARG A 48 -5.42 -7.89 5.13
CA ARG A 48 -6.10 -8.67 6.15
C ARG A 48 -5.28 -9.90 6.53
N PRO A 49 -5.45 -10.42 7.75
CA PRO A 49 -4.89 -11.70 8.11
C PRO A 49 -5.71 -12.82 7.42
N THR A 50 -5.05 -13.90 7.00
CA THR A 50 -5.74 -15.09 6.43
C THR A 50 -6.23 -16.06 7.50
N ARG A 51 -5.93 -15.77 8.77
CA ARG A 51 -6.40 -16.49 9.95
C ARG A 51 -6.79 -15.49 11.05
N PRO A 52 -7.71 -15.84 11.97
CA PRO A 52 -8.07 -14.95 13.06
C PRO A 52 -6.84 -14.49 13.87
N LEU A 53 -6.74 -13.19 14.09
CA LEU A 53 -5.72 -12.62 14.96
C LEU A 53 -6.08 -12.87 16.42
N ARG A 54 -5.06 -13.16 17.24
CA ARG A 54 -5.23 -13.29 18.70
C ARG A 54 -4.93 -12.01 19.46
N ARG A 55 -4.42 -10.98 18.77
CA ARG A 55 -3.96 -9.69 19.29
C ARG A 55 -4.10 -8.63 18.21
N ASP A 56 -4.23 -7.38 18.61
CA ASP A 56 -4.14 -6.24 17.71
C ASP A 56 -2.80 -6.25 16.96
N LEU A 57 -2.84 -5.88 15.69
CA LEU A 57 -1.69 -5.86 14.80
C LEU A 57 -1.62 -4.51 14.09
N GLY A 58 -0.57 -3.75 14.35
CA GLY A 58 -0.25 -2.56 13.57
C GLY A 58 0.66 -2.93 12.41
N GLY A 59 0.42 -2.36 11.23
CA GLY A 59 1.28 -2.51 10.08
C GLY A 59 1.58 -1.14 9.48
N PRO A 60 2.79 -0.58 9.62
CA PRO A 60 3.10 0.69 8.99
C PRO A 60 3.09 0.50 7.48
N VAL A 61 2.32 1.35 6.80
CA VAL A 61 2.26 1.43 5.36
C VAL A 61 3.07 2.65 4.94
N THR A 62 3.91 2.53 3.92
CA THR A 62 4.57 3.70 3.31
C THR A 62 4.22 3.75 1.83
N VAL A 63 3.88 4.94 1.35
CA VAL A 63 3.63 5.21 -0.08
C VAL A 63 4.57 6.32 -0.50
N ASP A 64 5.38 6.10 -1.52
CA ASP A 64 6.36 7.08 -2.01
C ASP A 64 7.28 7.61 -0.89
N GLY A 65 7.69 6.72 0.03
CA GLY A 65 8.46 7.06 1.22
C GLY A 65 7.69 7.79 2.34
N THR A 66 6.43 8.17 2.10
CA THR A 66 5.56 8.81 3.09
C THR A 66 4.87 7.77 3.97
N TRP A 67 5.01 7.93 5.29
CA TRP A 67 4.41 7.01 6.26
C TRP A 67 2.91 7.24 6.43
N ILE A 68 2.15 6.15 6.42
CA ILE A 68 0.72 6.06 6.62
C ILE A 68 0.45 5.01 7.70
N LEU A 69 -0.38 5.36 8.68
CA LEU A 69 -0.75 4.44 9.75
C LEU A 69 -1.76 3.40 9.24
N GLY A 70 -1.41 2.11 9.32
CA GLY A 70 -2.34 0.99 9.17
C GLY A 70 -2.48 0.23 10.48
N MET A 71 -3.72 -0.05 10.92
CA MET A 71 -3.98 -0.82 12.14
C MET A 71 -5.11 -1.83 11.92
N LEU A 72 -4.89 -3.06 12.37
CA LEU A 72 -5.90 -4.12 12.53
C LEU A 72 -6.19 -4.30 14.02
N ARG A 73 -7.46 -4.39 14.37
CA ARG A 73 -7.89 -4.77 15.73
C ARG A 73 -8.14 -6.28 15.76
N GLY A 74 -7.48 -6.98 16.67
CA GLY A 74 -7.46 -8.44 16.77
C GLY A 74 -8.32 -8.99 17.90
N ARG A 75 -9.34 -8.24 18.34
CA ARG A 75 -10.27 -8.68 19.40
C ARG A 75 -11.58 -9.28 18.87
N ASP A 76 -11.86 -9.14 17.58
CA ASP A 76 -13.07 -9.72 17.00
C ASP A 76 -12.80 -11.14 16.48
N GLU A 77 -13.70 -12.06 16.79
CA GLU A 77 -13.70 -13.41 16.23
C GLU A 77 -13.87 -13.37 14.69
N ASP A 78 -14.34 -12.21 14.20
CA ASP A 78 -14.46 -11.78 12.80
C ASP A 78 -13.30 -10.90 12.29
N ALA A 79 -12.09 -10.97 12.89
CA ALA A 79 -10.87 -10.24 12.46
C ALA A 79 -10.36 -10.58 11.03
N SER A 80 -11.24 -11.09 10.17
CA SER A 80 -11.11 -11.22 8.72
C SER A 80 -11.35 -9.90 7.96
N ALA A 81 -11.86 -8.86 8.62
CA ALA A 81 -12.11 -7.56 8.01
C ALA A 81 -10.79 -6.93 7.51
N ALA A 82 -10.74 -6.57 6.24
CA ALA A 82 -9.58 -5.91 5.67
C ALA A 82 -9.46 -4.49 6.21
N THR A 83 -8.25 -4.11 6.64
CA THR A 83 -7.92 -2.70 6.83
C THR A 83 -7.79 -2.08 5.46
N VAL A 84 -8.61 -1.05 5.24
CA VAL A 84 -8.59 -0.22 4.03
C VAL A 84 -7.88 1.08 4.36
N THR A 85 -6.88 1.43 3.57
CA THR A 85 -6.15 2.68 3.66
C THR A 85 -6.18 3.36 2.30
N ASP A 86 -7.05 4.34 2.15
CA ASP A 86 -7.29 5.11 0.92
C ASP A 86 -7.00 6.61 1.09
N VAL A 87 -6.70 7.03 2.32
CA VAL A 87 -6.48 8.44 2.67
C VAL A 87 -5.26 8.64 3.57
N ILE A 88 -4.67 9.82 3.45
CA ILE A 88 -3.59 10.33 4.28
C ILE A 88 -3.95 11.70 4.84
N ALA A 89 -3.63 11.95 6.12
CA ALA A 89 -3.68 13.29 6.69
C ALA A 89 -2.51 14.12 6.15
N SER A 90 -2.81 15.08 5.28
CA SER A 90 -1.81 16.01 4.73
C SER A 90 -1.56 17.23 5.63
N SER A 91 -2.46 17.49 6.59
CA SER A 91 -2.33 18.52 7.63
C SER A 91 -3.22 18.15 8.82
N SER A 92 -3.24 18.97 9.88
CA SER A 92 -4.14 18.77 11.03
C SER A 92 -5.64 18.87 10.68
N THR A 93 -5.98 19.42 9.51
CA THR A 93 -7.37 19.65 9.08
C THR A 93 -7.69 19.08 7.70
N THR A 94 -6.70 18.54 6.98
CA THR A 94 -6.88 18.12 5.59
C THR A 94 -6.50 16.66 5.39
N ILE A 95 -7.48 15.87 4.96
CA ILE A 95 -7.31 14.50 4.50
C ILE A 95 -7.27 14.51 2.97
N ARG A 96 -6.37 13.71 2.38
CA ARG A 96 -6.24 13.54 0.92
C ARG A 96 -6.33 12.07 0.57
N HIS A 97 -6.95 11.77 -0.56
CA HIS A 97 -6.95 10.42 -1.12
C HIS A 97 -5.59 10.08 -1.72
N LEU A 98 -5.21 8.81 -1.63
CA LEU A 98 -4.09 8.27 -2.40
C LEU A 98 -4.49 8.23 -3.88
N GLN A 99 -3.70 8.88 -4.72
CA GLN A 99 -4.02 9.06 -6.14
C GLN A 99 -2.73 8.95 -6.96
N PHE A 100 -2.80 8.29 -8.11
CA PHE A 100 -1.67 8.23 -9.03
C PHE A 100 -1.42 9.60 -9.64
N ALA A 101 -0.21 10.12 -9.41
CA ALA A 101 0.22 11.40 -9.96
C ALA A 101 0.52 11.28 -11.47
N PRO A 102 0.27 12.35 -12.25
CA PRO A 102 0.72 12.43 -13.64
C PRO A 102 2.25 12.40 -13.68
N ILE A 103 2.82 11.39 -14.31
CA ILE A 103 4.25 11.38 -14.63
C ILE A 103 4.40 12.08 -15.98
N ARG A 104 4.90 13.32 -15.98
CA ARG A 104 5.29 13.98 -17.22
C ARG A 104 6.61 13.34 -17.68
N PRO A 105 6.65 12.67 -18.84
CA PRO A 105 7.91 12.20 -19.39
C PRO A 105 8.67 13.45 -19.89
N THR A 106 9.56 13.98 -19.06
CA THR A 106 10.57 14.92 -19.52
C THR A 106 11.79 14.09 -19.92
N ASP A 107 12.15 14.13 -21.21
CA ASP A 107 13.38 13.53 -21.76
C ASP A 107 14.68 14.13 -21.16
N ASP A 108 14.53 15.12 -20.27
CA ASP A 108 15.63 15.74 -19.54
C ASP A 108 16.06 14.86 -18.36
N GLU A 109 17.03 13.98 -18.63
CA GLU A 109 17.75 13.15 -17.63
C GLU A 109 18.34 13.95 -16.45
N GLN A 110 18.39 15.28 -16.53
CA GLN A 110 18.91 16.18 -15.49
C GLN A 110 17.94 16.39 -14.31
N TYR A 111 16.63 16.12 -14.47
CA TYR A 111 15.63 16.31 -13.41
C TYR A 111 15.44 15.09 -12.48
N LEU A 112 16.03 13.94 -12.78
CA LEU A 112 15.99 12.75 -11.91
C LEU A 112 16.86 12.88 -10.63
N SER A 113 17.56 13.99 -10.44
CA SER A 113 18.51 14.20 -9.35
C SER A 113 17.85 14.50 -7.98
N ASN A 114 16.57 14.85 -7.95
CA ASN A 114 15.88 15.14 -6.69
C ASN A 114 14.99 13.96 -6.24
N ASN A 115 15.65 12.98 -5.62
CA ASN A 115 15.08 12.03 -4.64
C ASN A 115 13.86 11.20 -5.08
N THR A 116 13.94 10.54 -6.24
CA THR A 116 12.95 9.54 -6.72
C THR A 116 13.11 8.16 -6.09
N LYS A 117 13.95 8.02 -5.06
CA LYS A 117 14.43 6.73 -4.54
C LYS A 117 13.31 5.77 -4.13
N ASP A 118 12.17 6.31 -3.72
CA ASP A 118 11.02 5.54 -3.24
C ASP A 118 9.75 5.79 -4.09
N LEU A 119 9.85 6.51 -5.22
CA LEU A 119 8.69 6.87 -6.04
C LEU A 119 8.08 5.63 -6.70
N GLY A 120 6.77 5.45 -6.53
CA GLY A 120 6.02 4.30 -7.01
C GLY A 120 6.04 3.12 -6.05
N ASP A 121 6.75 3.21 -4.92
CA ASP A 121 6.81 2.13 -3.94
C ASP A 121 5.66 2.24 -2.92
N ILE A 122 4.89 1.16 -2.83
CA ILE A 122 3.94 0.91 -1.73
C ILE A 122 4.51 -0.23 -0.88
N VAL A 123 4.82 0.05 0.39
CA VAL A 123 5.40 -0.94 1.31
C VAL A 123 4.51 -1.10 2.53
N LEU A 124 4.01 -2.31 2.72
CA LEU A 124 3.35 -2.74 3.96
C LEU A 124 4.34 -3.58 4.78
N ARG A 125 4.54 -3.23 6.05
CA ARG A 125 5.31 -4.05 6.99
C ARG A 125 4.34 -4.61 8.05
N ILE A 126 4.45 -5.91 8.32
CA ILE A 126 3.55 -6.65 9.22
C ILE A 126 4.40 -7.37 10.27
#